data_AF-A0A8J3Q152-F1
#
_entry.id   AF-A0A8J3Q152-F1
#
_cell.length_a   1.000
_cell.length_b   1.000
_cell.length_c   1.000
_cell.angle_alpha   90.00
_cell.angle_beta   90.00
_cell.angle_gamma   90.00
#
_symmetry.space_group_name_H-M   'P 1'
#
loop_
_entity.id
_entity.type
_entity.pdbx_description
1 polymer ?
#
loop_
_entity_poly.entity_id
_entity_poly.type
_entity_poly.pdbx_seq_one_letter_code
_entity_poly.pdbx_strand_id
1 'polypeptide(L)'
;MRIVGPAGLRHTELLVAAGFAVVVGGCLLATAIFPPGQTTGRIAVLAGVLAVFAARAADPVAALATAVMGWLVATGFLVNQEGELRLAGWPDLWRLAVLVAAVVAGTLWGRIRIARRAAAVRVIAIAPEGSLLPAAATILDATPSDEGFSPAVSRSRVAARVRRPV
;
A
#
# COMPACT_ATOMS: atom_id res chain seq x y z
N MET A 1 5.73 -23.55 -14.58
CA MET A 1 5.20 -23.92 -13.25
C MET A 1 6.32 -23.68 -12.23
N ARG A 2 6.35 -22.52 -11.55
CA ARG A 2 7.39 -22.24 -10.54
C ARG A 2 6.96 -22.93 -9.24
N ILE A 3 7.78 -23.86 -8.77
CA ILE A 3 7.62 -24.46 -7.44
C ILE A 3 7.89 -23.34 -6.44
N VAL A 4 6.82 -22.83 -5.83
CA VAL A 4 6.91 -21.82 -4.79
C VAL A 4 7.51 -22.51 -3.57
N GLY A 5 8.71 -22.10 -3.16
CA GLY A 5 9.33 -22.64 -1.96
C GLY A 5 8.49 -22.35 -0.70
N PRO A 6 8.70 -23.10 0.40
CA PRO A 6 7.88 -23.01 1.63
C PRO A 6 7.80 -21.61 2.26
N ALA A 7 8.71 -20.70 1.92
CA ALA A 7 8.67 -19.30 2.33
C ALA A 7 7.59 -18.47 1.61
N GLY A 8 7.24 -18.80 0.36
CA GLY A 8 6.20 -18.10 -0.40
C GLY A 8 4.78 -18.42 0.08
N LEU A 9 4.54 -19.66 0.53
CA LEU A 9 3.24 -20.10 1.06
C LEU A 9 2.83 -19.30 2.30
N ARG A 10 3.75 -19.10 3.25
CA ARG A 10 3.49 -18.31 4.48
C ARG A 10 3.16 -16.85 4.18
N HIS A 11 3.74 -16.28 3.13
CA HIS A 11 3.49 -14.90 2.74
C HIS A 11 2.08 -14.74 2.18
N THR A 12 1.65 -15.64 1.28
CA THR A 12 0.29 -15.63 0.73
C THR A 12 -0.75 -15.93 1.82
N GLU A 13 -0.49 -16.87 2.72
CA GLU A 13 -1.37 -17.15 3.89
C GLU A 13 -1.56 -15.91 4.78
N LEU A 14 -0.47 -15.20 5.10
CA LEU A 14 -0.54 -13.95 5.86
C LEU A 14 -1.30 -12.85 5.12
N LEU A 15 -1.13 -12.74 3.80
CA LEU A 15 -1.88 -11.79 2.98
C LEU A 15 -3.37 -12.14 2.92
N VAL A 16 -3.72 -13.42 2.84
CA VAL A 16 -5.13 -13.86 2.88
C VAL A 16 -5.75 -13.54 4.24
N ALA A 17 -5.04 -13.82 5.34
CA ALA A 17 -5.51 -13.49 6.69
C ALA A 17 -5.67 -11.97 6.90
N ALA A 18 -4.68 -11.18 6.46
CA ALA A 18 -4.76 -9.72 6.50
C ALA A 18 -5.92 -9.21 5.64
N GLY A 19 -6.12 -9.81 4.47
CA GLY A 19 -7.21 -9.49 3.58
C GLY A 19 -8.60 -9.78 4.17
N PHE A 20 -8.73 -10.86 4.94
CA PHE A 20 -9.95 -11.12 5.71
C PHE A 20 -10.22 -10.01 6.74
N ALA A 21 -9.21 -9.61 7.51
CA ALA A 21 -9.35 -8.50 8.47
C ALA A 21 -9.74 -7.19 7.78
N VAL A 22 -9.17 -6.93 6.59
CA VAL A 22 -9.52 -5.76 5.76
C VAL A 22 -10.96 -5.82 5.27
N VAL A 23 -11.45 -6.99 4.86
CA VAL A 23 -12.86 -7.18 4.47
C VAL A 23 -13.78 -6.87 5.64
N VAL A 24 -13.53 -7.46 6.81
CA VAL A 24 -14.34 -7.24 8.01
C VAL A 24 -14.32 -5.77 8.41
N GLY A 25 -13.14 -5.16 8.48
CA GLY A 25 -12.98 -3.73 8.79
C GLY A 25 -13.66 -2.83 7.75
N GLY A 26 -13.58 -3.18 6.47
CA GLY A 26 -14.25 -2.45 5.38
C GLY A 26 -15.77 -2.52 5.46
N CYS A 27 -16.32 -3.68 5.82
CA CYS A 27 -17.75 -3.84 6.09
C CYS A 27 -18.19 -2.99 7.30
N LEU A 28 -17.46 -3.04 8.41
CA LEU A 28 -17.74 -2.21 9.59
C LEU A 28 -17.70 -0.71 9.24
N LEU A 29 -16.68 -0.29 8.50
CA LEU A 29 -16.54 1.09 8.03
C LEU A 29 -17.71 1.49 7.13
N ALA A 30 -18.08 0.65 6.17
CA ALA A 30 -19.22 0.90 5.29
C ALA A 30 -20.54 1.03 6.07
N THR A 31 -20.76 0.18 7.08
CA THR A 31 -21.94 0.27 7.95
C THR A 31 -21.95 1.50 8.84
N ALA A 32 -20.78 1.97 9.27
CA ALA A 32 -20.66 3.17 10.10
C ALA A 32 -20.90 4.46 9.31
N ILE A 33 -20.49 4.50 8.03
CA ILE A 33 -20.64 5.69 7.18
C ILE A 33 -22.04 5.76 6.55
N PHE A 34 -22.59 4.63 6.12
CA PHE A 34 -23.79 4.61 5.29
C PHE A 34 -24.99 3.94 5.97
N PRO A 35 -26.19 4.56 5.92
CA PRO A 35 -27.43 3.96 6.38
C PRO A 35 -27.75 2.64 5.64
N PRO A 36 -28.58 1.76 6.23
CA PRO A 36 -28.93 0.45 5.66
C PRO A 36 -29.57 0.52 4.27
N GLY A 37 -30.25 1.62 3.91
CA GLY A 37 -30.86 1.81 2.60
C GLY A 37 -29.89 2.26 1.48
N GLN A 38 -28.63 2.60 1.79
CA GLN A 38 -27.67 3.11 0.80
C GLN A 38 -26.63 2.05 0.40
N THR A 39 -27.09 0.99 -0.27
CA THR A 39 -26.23 -0.14 -0.67
C THR A 39 -25.10 0.28 -1.60
N THR A 40 -25.33 1.22 -2.51
CA THR A 40 -24.32 1.71 -3.46
C THR A 40 -23.13 2.35 -2.74
N GLY A 41 -23.38 3.19 -1.73
CA GLY A 41 -22.31 3.84 -0.95
C GLY A 41 -21.47 2.83 -0.17
N ARG A 42 -22.12 1.83 0.43
CA ARG A 42 -21.44 0.76 1.15
C ARG A 42 -20.51 -0.07 0.26
N ILE A 43 -20.97 -0.41 -0.95
CA ILE A 43 -20.18 -1.14 -1.94
C ILE A 43 -19.01 -0.30 -2.45
N ALA A 44 -19.22 1.00 -2.66
CA ALA A 44 -18.15 1.90 -3.07
C ALA A 44 -17.02 1.99 -2.03
N VAL A 45 -17.36 2.06 -0.73
CA VAL A 45 -16.36 2.03 0.37
C VAL A 45 -15.61 0.70 0.36
N LEU A 46 -16.32 -0.42 0.28
CA LEU A 46 -15.69 -1.74 0.26
C LEU A 46 -14.76 -1.92 -0.94
N ALA A 47 -15.19 -1.48 -2.12
CA ALA A 47 -14.38 -1.48 -3.33
C ALA A 47 -13.12 -0.63 -3.17
N GLY A 48 -13.22 0.56 -2.56
CA GLY A 48 -12.07 1.41 -2.26
C GLY A 48 -11.08 0.74 -1.30
N VAL A 49 -11.57 0.15 -0.22
CA VAL A 49 -10.74 -0.56 0.77
C VAL A 49 -10.01 -1.74 0.14
N LEU A 50 -10.70 -2.54 -0.68
CA LEU A 50 -10.10 -3.67 -1.41
C LEU A 50 -9.10 -3.22 -2.47
N ALA A 51 -9.37 -2.13 -3.19
CA ALA A 51 -8.43 -1.57 -4.17
C ALA A 51 -7.13 -1.11 -3.49
N VAL A 52 -7.23 -0.45 -2.33
CA VAL A 52 -6.06 -0.04 -1.53
C VAL A 52 -5.27 -1.25 -1.06
N PHE A 53 -5.95 -2.28 -0.54
CA PHE A 53 -5.30 -3.51 -0.11
C PHE A 53 -4.59 -4.21 -1.28
N ALA A 54 -5.27 -4.38 -2.41
CA ALA A 54 -4.72 -4.99 -3.62
C ALA A 54 -3.48 -4.25 -4.15
N ALA A 55 -3.51 -2.91 -4.10
CA ALA A 55 -2.37 -2.08 -4.46
C ALA A 55 -1.17 -2.21 -3.52
N ARG A 56 -1.40 -2.58 -2.25
CA ARG A 56 -0.33 -2.80 -1.26
C ARG A 56 0.20 -4.23 -1.29
N ALA A 57 -0.67 -5.21 -1.43
CA ALA A 57 -0.31 -6.63 -1.46
C ALA A 57 0.46 -7.01 -2.73
N ALA A 58 0.08 -6.43 -3.88
CA ALA A 58 0.64 -6.74 -5.20
C ALA A 58 0.65 -8.23 -5.60
N ASP A 59 -0.04 -9.09 -4.85
CA ASP A 59 -0.25 -10.52 -5.12
C ASP A 59 -1.66 -10.71 -5.72
N PRO A 60 -1.77 -11.14 -6.99
CA PRO A 60 -3.06 -11.29 -7.66
C PRO A 60 -3.92 -12.41 -7.05
N VAL A 61 -3.31 -13.46 -6.50
CA VAL A 61 -4.04 -14.62 -5.94
C VAL A 61 -4.67 -14.23 -4.62
N ALA A 62 -3.88 -13.63 -3.72
CA ALA A 62 -4.40 -13.12 -2.45
C ALA A 62 -5.48 -12.05 -2.71
N ALA A 63 -5.26 -11.16 -3.68
CA ALA A 63 -6.22 -10.10 -4.00
C ALA A 63 -7.55 -10.67 -4.52
N LEU A 64 -7.53 -11.66 -5.43
CA LEU A 64 -8.75 -12.34 -5.90
C LEU A 64 -9.48 -13.07 -4.77
N ALA A 65 -8.76 -13.82 -3.93
CA ALA A 65 -9.36 -14.51 -2.78
C ALA A 65 -10.06 -13.52 -1.84
N THR A 66 -9.44 -12.37 -1.60
CA THR A 66 -10.03 -11.31 -0.75
C THR A 66 -11.22 -10.61 -1.39
N ALA A 67 -11.25 -10.48 -2.72
CA ALA A 67 -12.40 -9.95 -3.44
C ALA A 67 -13.62 -10.88 -3.30
N VAL A 68 -13.39 -12.19 -3.46
CA VAL A 68 -14.44 -13.21 -3.31
C VAL A 68 -14.96 -13.26 -1.88
N MET A 69 -14.06 -13.28 -0.89
CA MET A 69 -14.44 -13.18 0.53
C MET A 69 -15.23 -11.90 0.82
N GLY A 70 -14.76 -10.76 0.33
CA GLY A 70 -15.43 -9.47 0.47
C GLY A 70 -16.83 -9.47 -0.13
N TRP A 71 -17.00 -10.08 -1.29
CA TRP A 71 -18.31 -10.25 -1.93
C TRP A 71 -19.25 -11.13 -1.11
N LEU A 72 -18.80 -12.29 -0.62
CA LEU A 72 -19.61 -13.17 0.23
C LEU A 72 -20.08 -12.47 1.51
N VAL A 73 -19.16 -11.79 2.21
CA VAL A 73 -19.48 -11.04 3.43
C VAL A 73 -20.42 -9.87 3.12
N ALA A 74 -20.17 -9.12 2.04
CA ALA A 74 -21.04 -8.01 1.66
C ALA A 74 -22.45 -8.49 1.28
N THR A 75 -22.57 -9.63 0.61
CA THR A 75 -23.86 -10.17 0.20
C THR A 75 -24.63 -10.71 1.41
N GLY A 76 -23.96 -11.43 2.31
CA GLY A 76 -24.55 -12.02 3.50
C GLY A 76 -24.87 -11.05 4.64
N PHE A 77 -24.11 -9.95 4.79
CA PHE A 77 -24.30 -8.99 5.89
C PHE A 77 -24.79 -7.60 5.45
N LEU A 78 -24.34 -7.10 4.29
CA LEU A 78 -24.62 -5.74 3.87
C LEU A 78 -25.90 -5.63 3.02
N VAL A 79 -26.21 -6.67 2.26
CA VAL A 79 -27.35 -6.69 1.32
C VAL A 79 -28.56 -7.37 1.96
N ASN A 80 -28.40 -8.57 2.50
CA ASN A 80 -29.49 -9.28 3.17
C ASN A 80 -29.32 -9.18 4.69
N GLN A 81 -30.10 -8.31 5.32
CA GLN A 81 -30.08 -8.13 6.78
C GLN A 81 -30.75 -9.27 7.54
N GLU A 82 -31.42 -10.19 6.83
CA GLU A 82 -32.13 -11.33 7.40
C GLU A 82 -31.25 -12.58 7.54
N GLY A 83 -29.97 -12.53 7.12
CA GLY A 83 -29.04 -13.66 7.23
C GLY A 83 -29.27 -14.78 6.23
N GLU A 84 -30.28 -14.68 5.35
CA GLU A 84 -30.44 -15.60 4.22
C GLU A 84 -29.52 -15.20 3.06
N LEU A 85 -28.65 -16.11 2.65
CA LEU A 85 -27.80 -15.99 1.46
C LEU A 85 -28.65 -16.17 0.18
N ARG A 86 -29.52 -15.19 -0.09
CA ARG A 86 -30.25 -15.12 -1.36
C ARG A 86 -29.40 -14.38 -2.38
N LEU A 87 -28.75 -15.14 -3.26
CA LEU A 87 -28.20 -14.61 -4.50
C LEU A 87 -29.39 -14.20 -5.38
N ALA A 88 -29.69 -12.91 -5.44
CA ALA A 88 -30.83 -12.37 -6.19
C ALA A 88 -30.55 -12.30 -7.72
N GLY A 89 -29.54 -13.02 -8.20
CA GLY A 89 -29.17 -13.13 -9.61
C GLY A 89 -28.29 -11.96 -10.09
N TRP A 90 -28.75 -11.28 -11.15
CA TRP A 90 -27.97 -10.30 -11.92
C TRP A 90 -27.36 -9.14 -11.12
N PRO A 91 -28.06 -8.53 -10.14
CA PRO A 91 -27.51 -7.42 -9.37
C PRO A 91 -26.29 -7.82 -8.52
N ASP A 92 -26.25 -9.05 -8.02
CA ASP A 92 -25.13 -9.52 -7.20
C ASP A 92 -23.90 -9.86 -8.03
N LEU A 93 -24.12 -10.34 -9.27
CA LEU A 93 -23.06 -10.55 -10.24
C LEU A 93 -22.39 -9.23 -10.64
N TRP A 94 -23.17 -8.16 -10.82
CA TRP A 94 -22.63 -6.84 -11.11
C TRP A 94 -21.73 -6.32 -9.97
N ARG A 95 -22.13 -6.55 -8.72
CA ARG A 95 -21.34 -6.16 -7.54
C ARG A 95 -20.03 -6.92 -7.47
N LEU A 96 -20.05 -8.22 -7.77
CA LEU A 96 -18.83 -9.02 -7.90
C LEU A 96 -17.93 -8.46 -9.00
N ALA A 97 -18.48 -8.15 -10.17
CA ALA A 97 -17.72 -7.58 -11.28
C ALA A 97 -17.04 -6.26 -10.90
N VAL A 98 -17.74 -5.37 -10.17
CA VAL A 98 -17.18 -4.11 -9.66
C VAL A 98 -16.04 -4.36 -8.67
N LEU A 99 -16.21 -5.29 -7.73
CA LEU A 99 -15.15 -5.60 -6.74
C LEU A 99 -13.93 -6.23 -7.41
N VAL A 100 -14.13 -7.13 -8.38
CA VAL A 100 -13.05 -7.73 -9.17
C VAL A 100 -12.32 -6.64 -9.97
N ALA A 101 -13.05 -5.74 -10.65
CA ALA A 101 -12.45 -4.65 -11.39
C ALA A 101 -11.63 -3.71 -10.50
N ALA A 102 -12.15 -3.37 -9.31
CA ALA A 102 -11.46 -2.53 -8.34
C ALA A 102 -10.15 -3.18 -7.85
N VAL A 103 -10.19 -4.48 -7.56
CA VAL A 103 -9.01 -5.24 -7.12
C VAL A 103 -7.98 -5.35 -8.24
N VAL A 104 -8.40 -5.66 -9.47
CA VAL A 104 -7.52 -5.72 -10.65
C VAL A 104 -6.84 -4.37 -10.88
N ALA A 105 -7.60 -3.26 -10.83
CA ALA A 105 -7.04 -1.92 -10.96
C ALA A 105 -6.04 -1.59 -9.85
N GLY A 106 -6.36 -1.94 -8.59
CA GLY A 106 -5.47 -1.80 -7.45
C GLY A 106 -4.17 -2.58 -7.63
N THR A 107 -4.26 -3.87 -7.98
CA THR A 107 -3.08 -4.73 -8.21
C THR A 107 -2.21 -4.18 -9.34
N LEU A 108 -2.81 -3.74 -10.46
CA LEU A 108 -2.07 -3.17 -11.58
C LEU A 108 -1.33 -1.89 -11.17
N TRP A 109 -1.99 -1.00 -10.43
CA TRP A 109 -1.39 0.22 -9.90
C TRP A 109 -0.23 -0.07 -8.94
N GLY A 110 -0.40 -1.05 -8.04
CA GLY A 110 0.65 -1.51 -7.13
C GLY A 110 1.90 -1.98 -7.88
N ARG A 111 1.71 -2.77 -8.94
CA ARG A 111 2.82 -3.26 -9.78
C ARG A 111 3.53 -2.13 -10.52
N ILE A 112 2.79 -1.18 -11.09
CA ILE A 112 3.38 0.00 -11.76
C ILE A 112 4.21 0.83 -10.76
N ARG A 113 3.72 1.03 -9.53
CA ARG A 113 4.43 1.77 -8.49
C ARG A 113 5.75 1.11 -8.10
N ILE A 114 5.76 -0.22 -7.93
CA ILE A 114 6.96 -0.99 -7.60
C ILE A 114 7.96 -0.91 -8.76
N ALA A 115 7.50 -1.06 -10.01
CA ALA A 115 8.34 -0.94 -11.20
C ALA A 115 8.99 0.46 -11.32
N ARG A 116 8.23 1.53 -11.09
CA ARG A 116 8.75 2.91 -11.11
C ARG A 116 9.82 3.15 -10.04
N ARG A 117 9.64 2.59 -8.83
CA ARG A 117 10.65 2.68 -7.76
C ARG A 117 11.93 1.93 -8.11
N ALA A 118 11.81 0.74 -8.67
CA ALA A 118 12.96 -0.04 -9.13
C ALA A 118 13.73 0.68 -10.26
N ALA A 119 13.02 1.35 -11.18
CA ALA A 119 13.63 2.16 -12.23
C ALA A 119 14.39 3.36 -11.65
N ALA A 120 13.81 4.08 -10.68
CA ALA A 120 14.46 5.24 -10.06
C ALA A 120 15.76 4.88 -9.30
N VAL A 121 15.77 3.75 -8.58
CA VAL A 121 16.99 3.26 -7.90
C VAL A 121 18.07 2.88 -8.91
N ARG A 122 17.70 2.26 -10.03
CA ARG A 122 18.66 1.94 -11.11
C ARG A 122 19.26 3.19 -11.73
N VAL A 123 18.47 4.25 -11.94
CA VAL A 123 18.98 5.53 -12.45
C VAL A 123 20.00 6.14 -11.49
N ILE A 124 19.76 6.08 -10.18
CA ILE A 124 20.72 6.57 -9.17
C ILE A 124 21.98 5.69 -9.13
N ALA A 125 21.85 4.37 -9.25
CA ALA A 125 22.97 3.44 -9.23
C ALA A 125 23.83 3.45 -10.50
N ILE A 126 23.28 3.89 -11.64
CA ILE A 126 23.99 4.03 -12.92
C ILE A 126 24.58 5.45 -13.06
N ALA A 127 24.24 6.39 -12.16
CA ALA A 127 24.82 7.72 -12.17
C ALA A 127 26.35 7.59 -11.99
N PRO A 128 27.15 7.92 -13.01
CA PRO A 128 28.58 7.69 -12.97
C PRO A 128 29.21 8.59 -11.91
N GLU A 129 30.07 8.03 -11.05
CA GLU A 129 30.81 8.74 -9.99
C GLU A 129 31.57 9.98 -10.51
N GLY A 130 31.78 10.10 -11.82
CA GLY A 130 32.40 11.26 -12.47
C GLY A 130 31.48 12.45 -12.79
N SER A 131 30.15 12.34 -12.68
CA SER A 131 29.23 13.45 -13.02
C SER A 131 28.87 14.37 -11.85
N LEU A 132 29.46 14.18 -10.67
CA LEU A 132 29.31 15.09 -9.52
C LEU A 132 30.27 16.29 -9.56
N LEU A 133 31.22 16.32 -10.50
CA LEU A 133 32.20 17.41 -10.62
C LEU A 133 31.67 18.74 -11.19
N PRO A 134 30.66 18.83 -12.09
CA PRO A 134 30.18 20.13 -12.55
C PRO A 134 29.12 20.75 -11.62
N ALA A 135 28.32 19.96 -10.89
CA ALA A 135 27.27 20.50 -10.01
C ALA A 135 27.79 21.00 -8.66
N ALA A 136 28.82 20.35 -8.11
CA ALA A 136 29.50 20.84 -6.91
C ALA A 136 30.33 22.12 -7.20
N ALA A 137 30.90 22.23 -8.41
CA ALA A 137 31.63 23.43 -8.84
C ALA A 137 30.72 24.67 -8.96
N THR A 138 29.48 24.51 -9.47
CA THR A 138 28.53 25.64 -9.56
C THR A 138 28.04 26.14 -8.20
N ILE A 139 28.00 25.28 -7.17
CA ILE A 139 27.60 25.69 -5.82
C ILE A 139 28.77 26.31 -5.05
N LEU A 140 30.02 25.93 -5.35
CA LEU A 140 31.21 26.49 -4.71
C LEU A 140 31.66 27.84 -5.29
N ASP A 141 31.24 28.19 -6.52
CA ASP A 141 31.55 29.48 -7.17
C ASP A 141 30.53 30.59 -6.83
N ALA A 142 29.48 30.25 -6.06
CA ALA A 142 28.45 31.18 -5.63
C ALA A 142 28.62 31.66 -4.18
N THR A 143 29.84 31.63 -3.63
CA THR A 143 30.15 32.33 -2.38
C THR A 143 30.57 33.77 -2.71
N PRO A 144 29.73 34.79 -2.46
CA PRO A 144 30.23 36.15 -2.36
C PRO A 144 31.31 36.17 -1.28
N SER A 145 32.45 36.74 -1.65
CA SER A 145 33.56 37.09 -0.79
C SER A 145 33.08 38.13 0.23
N ASP A 146 32.53 37.66 1.34
CA ASP A 146 32.35 38.47 2.54
C ASP A 146 33.32 38.03 3.62
N GLU A 147 34.24 38.94 3.86
CA GLU A 147 35.13 38.98 5.00
C GLU A 147 34.32 38.92 6.31
N GLY A 148 34.86 38.22 7.30
CA GLY A 148 34.48 38.41 8.69
C GLY A 148 33.46 37.43 9.26
N PHE A 149 33.86 36.18 9.47
CA PHE A 149 33.24 35.38 10.53
C PHE A 149 34.30 34.70 11.41
N SER A 150 34.35 35.18 12.65
CA SER A 150 35.29 34.85 13.72
C SER A 150 35.08 33.43 14.26
N PRO A 151 36.14 32.59 14.36
CA PRO A 151 36.03 31.23 14.87
C PRO A 151 36.19 31.22 16.39
N ALA A 152 35.17 31.67 17.10
CA ALA A 152 35.06 31.43 18.53
C ALA A 152 33.61 31.07 18.82
N VAL A 153 33.33 29.77 18.97
CA VAL A 153 32.35 29.21 19.93
C VAL A 153 32.19 27.69 19.72
N SER A 154 32.65 26.97 20.74
CA SER A 154 32.04 25.76 21.31
C SER A 154 32.17 24.41 20.59
N ARG A 155 33.40 23.91 20.55
CA ARG A 155 33.68 22.47 20.70
C ARG A 155 33.46 22.06 22.17
N SER A 156 32.25 21.69 22.59
CA SER A 156 32.05 21.25 23.99
C SER A 156 30.98 20.21 24.28
N ARG A 157 30.43 19.46 23.31
CA ARG A 157 29.40 18.43 23.61
C ARG A 157 29.48 17.12 22.81
N VAL A 158 30.65 16.47 22.75
CA VAL A 158 30.76 15.10 22.18
C VAL A 158 31.45 14.08 23.11
N ALA A 159 31.67 14.41 24.38
CA ALA A 159 32.35 13.50 25.32
C ALA A 159 31.49 13.14 26.54
N ALA A 160 30.31 12.54 26.34
CA ALA A 160 29.55 11.98 27.46
C ALA A 160 28.50 10.92 27.05
N ARG A 161 28.90 9.80 26.41
CA ARG A 161 28.10 8.56 26.48
C ARG A 161 28.86 7.29 26.09
N VAL A 162 29.99 7.05 26.75
CA VAL A 162 30.52 5.67 26.91
C VAL A 162 30.15 5.24 28.32
N ARG A 163 29.01 4.57 28.48
CA ARG A 163 28.69 3.75 29.66
C ARG A 163 28.68 2.29 29.21
N ARG A 164 29.65 1.52 29.73
CA ARG A 164 29.54 0.07 29.90
C ARG A 164 28.40 -0.23 30.88
N PRO A 165 27.76 -1.40 30.77
CA PRO A 165 28.04 -2.50 31.72
C PRO A 165 27.94 -3.89 31.03
N VAL A 166 28.40 -5.04 31.55
CA VAL A 166 29.23 -5.53 32.66
C VAL A 166 29.63 -6.93 32.18
#